data_AF-A0A924TMS5-F1
#
_entry.id   AF-A0A924TMS5-F1
#
_cell.length_a   1.000
_cell.length_b   1.000
_cell.length_c   1.000
_cell.angle_alpha   90.00
_cell.angle_beta   90.00
_cell.angle_gamma   90.00
#
_symmetry.space_group_name_H-M   'P 1'
#
loop_
_entity.id
_entity.type
_entity.pdbx_description
1 polymer ?
#
loop_
_entity_poly.entity_id
_entity_poly.type
_entity_poly.pdbx_seq_one_letter_code
_entity_poly.pdbx_strand_id
1 'polypeptide(L)'
;MANSWGRTIIKTIILILTILVSLAFVHVCLVPYLSPANFWWVGFAGLAAPYLILLLQFALIFWLFAKPKWALLPLIILLIGYQQILVVFAYHFKAGFKQEKTAETLRIVDWNVQSFNGLTTNKSIKKLVPNDIAESIKKLNPDVICLQEFNNSNTEAGNNIGLFSSTYPYHYFSKDYKRTINTYFSGCIIFSKYPFIDTGKIKYPKAESLIFVDIVKGKDTIRIYTTHLQSFKFKKNDYDDIDKIKEQEEDALNASKNVFNKMKPAFKRRGVQADIVQAATSQ
;
A
#
# COMPACT_ATOMS: atom_id res chain seq x y z
N MET A 1 -40.41 15.29 27.70
CA MET A 1 -40.78 14.74 26.37
C MET A 1 -40.34 15.72 25.32
N ALA A 2 -39.37 15.39 24.45
CA ALA A 2 -38.96 16.32 23.39
C ALA A 2 -40.15 16.59 22.45
N ASN A 3 -40.46 17.88 22.21
CA ASN A 3 -41.54 18.33 21.32
C ASN A 3 -41.45 17.60 19.96
N SER A 4 -42.59 17.14 19.44
CA SER A 4 -42.69 16.38 18.17
C SER A 4 -42.00 17.07 17.00
N TRP A 5 -41.99 18.40 17.02
CA TRP A 5 -41.30 19.27 16.08
C TRP A 5 -39.77 19.12 16.13
N GLY A 6 -39.18 19.15 17.33
CA GLY A 6 -37.74 18.98 17.52
C GLY A 6 -37.25 17.59 17.07
N ARG A 7 -38.05 16.54 17.33
CA ARG A 7 -37.77 15.18 16.83
C ARG A 7 -37.76 15.10 15.30
N THR A 8 -38.60 15.89 14.64
CA THR A 8 -38.72 15.91 13.18
C THR A 8 -37.54 16.65 12.55
N ILE A 9 -37.13 17.79 13.13
CA ILE A 9 -35.95 18.55 12.70
C ILE A 9 -34.69 17.71 12.84
N ILE A 10 -34.46 17.08 14.00
CA ILE A 10 -33.29 16.23 14.24
C ILE A 10 -33.20 15.10 13.22
N LYS A 11 -34.32 14.39 12.96
CA LYS A 11 -34.36 13.34 11.93
C LYS A 11 -34.02 13.89 10.54
N THR A 12 -34.50 15.10 10.21
CA THR A 12 -34.21 15.74 8.92
C THR A 12 -32.72 16.06 8.80
N ILE A 13 -32.10 16.62 9.84
CA ILE A 13 -30.66 16.91 9.88
C ILE A 13 -29.85 15.61 9.71
N ILE A 14 -30.18 14.56 10.47
CA ILE A 14 -29.48 13.27 10.37
C ILE A 14 -29.66 12.65 8.97
N LEU A 15 -30.82 12.85 8.34
CA LEU A 15 -31.06 12.33 6.99
C LEU A 15 -30.18 13.06 5.96
N ILE A 16 -30.09 14.38 6.06
CA ILE A 16 -29.19 15.19 5.23
C ILE A 16 -27.75 14.74 5.42
N LEU A 17 -27.30 14.57 6.67
CA LEU A 17 -25.95 14.06 6.95
C LEU A 17 -25.73 12.66 6.38
N THR A 18 -26.72 11.76 6.48
CA THR A 18 -26.65 10.41 5.91
C THR A 18 -26.48 10.47 4.38
N ILE A 19 -27.21 11.36 3.71
CA ILE A 19 -27.10 11.57 2.26
C ILE A 19 -25.71 12.11 1.90
N LEU A 20 -25.21 13.13 2.62
CA LEU A 20 -23.88 13.71 2.37
C LEU A 20 -22.76 12.68 2.56
N VAL A 21 -22.81 11.89 3.63
CA VAL A 21 -21.86 10.80 3.88
C VAL A 21 -21.97 9.73 2.79
N SER A 22 -23.19 9.40 2.35
CA SER A 22 -23.42 8.44 1.26
C SER A 22 -22.78 8.90 -0.05
N LEU A 23 -22.98 10.16 -0.43
CA LEU A 23 -22.38 10.75 -1.63
C LEU A 23 -20.85 10.78 -1.53
N ALA A 24 -20.30 11.14 -0.37
CA ALA A 24 -18.87 11.12 -0.13
C ALA A 24 -18.28 9.70 -0.25
N PHE A 25 -18.97 8.68 0.28
CA PHE A 25 -18.51 7.29 0.18
C PHE A 25 -18.64 6.72 -1.25
N VAL A 26 -19.70 7.07 -1.98
CA VAL A 26 -19.80 6.75 -3.42
C VAL A 26 -18.62 7.36 -4.17
N HIS A 27 -18.24 8.59 -3.84
CA HIS A 27 -17.05 9.19 -4.43
C HIS A 27 -15.76 8.42 -4.10
N VAL A 28 -15.60 7.93 -2.86
CA VAL A 28 -14.49 7.02 -2.50
C VAL A 28 -14.50 5.75 -3.35
N CYS A 29 -15.67 5.18 -3.64
CA CYS A 29 -15.77 3.99 -4.49
C CYS A 29 -15.32 4.23 -5.93
N LEU A 30 -15.30 5.49 -6.39
CA LEU A 30 -14.81 5.87 -7.72
C LEU A 30 -13.30 6.11 -7.77
N VAL A 31 -12.61 6.21 -6.61
CA VAL A 31 -11.16 6.45 -6.51
C VAL A 31 -10.32 5.53 -7.41
N PRO A 32 -10.58 4.21 -7.52
CA PRO A 32 -9.78 3.33 -8.38
C PRO A 32 -9.80 3.70 -9.88
N TYR A 33 -10.81 4.46 -10.32
CA TYR A 33 -11.00 4.88 -11.71
C TYR A 33 -10.53 6.31 -11.97
N LEU A 34 -10.06 7.03 -10.95
CA LEU A 34 -9.65 8.42 -11.03
C LEU A 34 -8.14 8.53 -10.82
N SER A 35 -7.39 8.89 -11.87
CA SER A 35 -5.94 9.10 -11.74
C SER A 35 -5.62 10.26 -10.78
N PRO A 36 -4.84 10.01 -9.71
CA PRO A 36 -4.37 11.07 -8.81
C PRO A 36 -3.47 12.11 -9.49
N ALA A 37 -2.95 11.82 -10.71
CA ALA A 37 -2.18 12.78 -11.49
C ALA A 37 -3.03 14.00 -11.85
N ASN A 38 -4.29 13.74 -12.24
CA ASN A 38 -5.27 14.76 -12.61
C ASN A 38 -6.04 15.26 -11.38
N PHE A 39 -6.49 14.33 -10.53
CA PHE A 39 -7.35 14.61 -9.39
C PHE A 39 -6.63 14.33 -8.06
N TRP A 40 -5.64 15.14 -7.71
CA TRP A 40 -4.80 14.95 -6.51
C TRP A 40 -5.59 14.80 -5.19
N TRP A 41 -6.77 15.39 -5.11
CA TRP A 41 -7.63 15.37 -3.93
C TRP A 41 -8.25 13.99 -3.68
N VAL A 42 -8.33 13.14 -4.71
CA VAL A 42 -8.75 11.73 -4.63
C VAL A 42 -7.82 10.94 -3.70
N GLY A 43 -6.54 11.33 -3.60
CA GLY A 43 -5.60 10.74 -2.64
C GLY A 43 -6.02 10.90 -1.18
N PHE A 44 -6.76 11.97 -0.84
CA PHE A 44 -7.31 12.18 0.50
C PHE A 44 -8.62 11.41 0.73
N ALA A 45 -9.37 11.11 -0.34
CA ALA A 45 -10.61 10.35 -0.23
C ALA A 45 -10.37 8.94 0.35
N GLY A 46 -9.25 8.30 -0.02
CA GLY A 46 -8.83 7.03 0.58
C GLY A 46 -8.59 7.09 2.09
N LEU A 47 -8.11 8.22 2.62
CA LEU A 47 -7.92 8.42 4.07
C LEU A 47 -9.25 8.57 4.81
N ALA A 48 -10.26 9.15 4.16
CA ALA A 48 -11.60 9.33 4.72
C ALA A 48 -12.43 8.02 4.72
N ALA A 49 -12.10 7.06 3.87
CA ALA A 49 -12.84 5.81 3.66
C ALA A 49 -13.24 5.08 4.96
N PRO A 50 -12.34 4.74 5.90
CA PRO A 50 -12.73 4.02 7.13
C PRO A 50 -13.74 4.81 7.97
N TYR A 51 -13.59 6.12 8.08
CA TYR A 51 -14.51 6.96 8.86
C TYR A 51 -15.89 7.06 8.21
N LEU A 52 -15.95 7.19 6.88
CA LEU A 52 -17.20 7.21 6.14
C LEU A 52 -17.95 5.88 6.26
N ILE A 53 -17.24 4.75 6.21
CA ILE A 53 -17.84 3.43 6.43
C ILE A 53 -18.46 3.34 7.83
N LEU A 54 -17.73 3.77 8.87
CA LEU A 54 -18.25 3.77 10.24
C LEU A 54 -19.48 4.67 10.39
N LEU A 55 -19.45 5.89 9.83
CA LEU A 55 -20.59 6.80 9.85
C LEU A 55 -21.81 6.20 9.14
N LEU A 56 -21.64 5.50 8.03
CA LEU A 56 -22.72 4.78 7.34
C LEU A 56 -23.27 3.63 8.18
N GLN A 57 -22.42 2.88 8.88
CA GLN A 57 -22.86 1.83 9.80
C GLN A 57 -23.66 2.40 10.97
N PHE A 58 -23.21 3.51 11.58
CA PHE A 58 -23.97 4.19 12.62
C PHE A 58 -25.29 4.74 12.11
N ALA A 59 -25.31 5.34 10.92
CA ALA A 59 -26.53 5.82 10.28
C ALA A 59 -27.51 4.66 10.01
N LEU A 60 -27.01 3.52 9.52
CA LEU A 60 -27.80 2.31 9.30
C LEU A 60 -28.49 1.86 10.60
N ILE A 61 -27.72 1.69 11.68
CA ILE A 61 -28.24 1.27 13.00
C ILE A 61 -29.24 2.31 13.52
N PHE A 62 -28.91 3.59 13.46
CA PHE A 62 -29.82 4.67 13.88
C PHE A 62 -31.17 4.61 13.14
N TRP A 63 -31.15 4.48 11.81
CA TRP A 63 -32.35 4.48 11.00
C TRP A 63 -33.20 3.22 11.18
N LEU A 64 -32.59 2.06 11.46
CA LEU A 64 -33.31 0.83 11.78
C LEU A 64 -34.26 1.03 12.98
N PHE A 65 -33.83 1.78 14.01
CA PHE A 65 -34.68 2.07 15.17
C PHE A 65 -35.57 3.32 14.97
N ALA A 66 -35.07 4.35 14.29
CA ALA A 66 -35.75 5.64 14.23
C ALA A 66 -36.87 5.69 13.16
N LYS A 67 -36.62 5.14 11.96
CA LYS A 67 -37.50 5.04 10.80
C LYS A 67 -36.91 4.02 9.77
N PRO A 68 -37.22 2.72 9.88
CA PRO A 68 -36.56 1.64 9.13
C PRO A 68 -36.44 1.84 7.62
N LYS A 69 -37.41 2.52 6.98
CA LYS A 69 -37.36 2.81 5.54
C LYS A 69 -36.09 3.57 5.12
N TRP A 70 -35.58 4.47 5.96
CA TRP A 70 -34.37 5.25 5.68
C TRP A 70 -33.07 4.46 5.89
N ALA A 71 -33.14 3.31 6.58
CA ALA A 71 -32.00 2.41 6.77
C ALA A 71 -31.55 1.78 5.43
N LEU A 72 -32.45 1.71 4.45
CA LEU A 72 -32.16 1.18 3.12
C LEU A 72 -31.08 1.99 2.40
N LEU A 73 -31.00 3.31 2.60
CA LEU A 73 -29.99 4.15 1.97
C LEU A 73 -28.55 3.75 2.37
N PRO A 74 -28.13 3.84 3.65
CA PRO A 74 -26.79 3.43 4.04
C PRO A 74 -26.54 1.94 3.78
N LEU A 75 -27.56 1.08 3.85
CA LEU A 75 -27.43 -0.34 3.49
C LEU A 75 -27.02 -0.53 2.03
N ILE A 76 -27.77 0.04 1.09
CA ILE A 76 -27.46 -0.06 -0.35
C ILE A 76 -26.07 0.52 -0.64
N ILE A 77 -25.73 1.65 -0.03
CA ILE A 77 -24.45 2.33 -0.25
C ILE A 77 -23.28 1.47 0.26
N LEU A 78 -23.41 0.83 1.42
CA LEU A 78 -22.41 -0.13 1.93
C LEU A 78 -22.30 -1.36 1.04
N LEU A 79 -23.42 -1.86 0.50
CA LEU A 79 -23.42 -2.99 -0.44
C LEU A 79 -22.74 -2.63 -1.77
N ILE A 80 -22.99 -1.44 -2.32
CA ILE A 80 -22.30 -0.96 -3.53
C ILE A 80 -20.79 -0.84 -3.26
N GLY A 81 -20.41 -0.27 -2.13
CA GLY A 81 -19.01 -0.07 -1.75
C GLY A 81 -18.33 -1.27 -1.09
N TYR A 82 -18.89 -2.49 -1.18
CA TYR A 82 -18.36 -3.65 -0.47
C TYR A 82 -16.89 -3.93 -0.78
N GLN A 83 -16.44 -3.71 -2.03
CA GLN A 83 -15.04 -3.88 -2.41
C GLN A 83 -14.11 -2.94 -1.64
N GLN A 84 -14.52 -1.68 -1.45
CA GLN A 84 -13.75 -0.72 -0.65
C GLN A 84 -13.70 -1.13 0.82
N ILE A 85 -14.79 -1.67 1.36
CA ILE A 85 -14.83 -2.19 2.74
C ILE A 85 -13.82 -3.33 2.89
N LEU A 86 -13.79 -4.29 1.95
CA LEU A 86 -12.83 -5.40 1.98
C LEU A 86 -11.38 -4.93 1.91
N VAL A 87 -11.08 -3.92 1.08
CA VAL A 87 -9.75 -3.33 0.96
C VAL A 87 -9.34 -2.61 2.25
N VAL A 88 -10.22 -1.79 2.84
CA VAL A 88 -9.93 -1.01 4.05
C VAL A 88 -9.66 -1.90 5.26
N PHE A 89 -10.46 -2.95 5.46
CA PHE A 89 -10.31 -3.84 6.61
C PHE A 89 -9.42 -5.06 6.35
N ALA A 90 -8.87 -5.17 5.13
CA ALA A 90 -8.05 -6.29 4.69
C ALA A 90 -8.66 -7.66 5.05
N TYR A 91 -9.99 -7.79 4.91
CA TYR A 91 -10.70 -9.00 5.31
C TYR A 91 -10.56 -10.07 4.22
N HIS A 92 -9.77 -11.10 4.51
CA HIS A 92 -9.54 -12.22 3.59
C HIS A 92 -10.39 -13.41 4.02
N PHE A 93 -11.45 -13.71 3.27
CA PHE A 93 -12.31 -14.89 3.52
C PHE A 93 -11.59 -16.24 3.30
N LYS A 94 -10.35 -16.24 2.78
CA LYS A 94 -9.58 -17.45 2.46
C LYS A 94 -8.84 -17.98 3.69
N ALA A 95 -8.60 -19.30 3.67
CA ALA A 95 -7.89 -20.04 4.72
C ALA A 95 -6.53 -19.39 5.07
N GLY A 96 -6.18 -19.43 6.36
CA GLY A 96 -4.90 -18.92 6.86
C GLY A 96 -3.68 -19.54 6.16
N PHE A 97 -2.52 -18.90 6.34
CA PHE A 97 -1.27 -19.35 5.73
C PHE A 97 -0.98 -20.81 6.08
N LYS A 98 -0.78 -21.64 5.06
CA LYS A 98 -0.33 -23.03 5.19
C LYS A 98 1.10 -23.13 4.72
N GLN A 99 1.97 -23.66 5.57
CA GLN A 99 3.39 -23.83 5.26
C GLN A 99 3.59 -24.90 4.18
N GLU A 100 2.82 -25.97 4.21
CA GLU A 100 2.79 -27.00 3.16
C GLU A 100 2.17 -26.43 1.88
N LYS A 101 2.85 -26.66 0.74
CA LYS A 101 2.40 -26.22 -0.58
C LYS A 101 2.22 -27.42 -1.50
N THR A 102 1.15 -27.41 -2.29
CA THR A 102 0.94 -28.38 -3.37
C THR A 102 1.83 -28.05 -4.56
N ALA A 103 2.05 -29.00 -5.47
CA ALA A 103 2.90 -28.80 -6.65
C ALA A 103 2.42 -27.62 -7.54
N GLU A 104 1.11 -27.36 -7.54
CA GLU A 104 0.46 -26.29 -8.31
C GLU A 104 0.53 -24.91 -7.62
N THR A 105 0.86 -24.87 -6.33
CA THR A 105 0.93 -23.61 -5.57
C THR A 105 2.20 -22.85 -5.93
N LEU A 106 2.03 -21.59 -6.36
CA LEU A 106 3.12 -20.61 -6.44
C LEU A 106 3.11 -19.77 -5.16
N ARG A 107 4.21 -19.77 -4.40
CA ARG A 107 4.35 -18.93 -3.21
C ARG A 107 5.24 -17.73 -3.51
N ILE A 108 4.71 -16.52 -3.31
CA ILE A 108 5.44 -15.27 -3.52
C ILE A 108 5.59 -14.56 -2.18
N VAL A 109 6.80 -14.07 -1.88
CA VAL A 109 7.03 -13.10 -0.81
C VAL A 109 7.27 -11.74 -1.43
N ASP A 110 6.58 -10.72 -0.93
CA ASP A 110 6.78 -9.32 -1.32
C ASP A 110 7.10 -8.50 -0.07
N TRP A 111 8.26 -7.84 -0.03
CA TRP A 111 8.70 -7.11 1.16
C TRP A 111 9.65 -5.94 0.84
N ASN A 112 9.27 -4.73 1.25
CA ASN A 112 10.21 -3.62 1.38
C ASN A 112 11.14 -3.86 2.58
N VAL A 113 12.42 -4.14 2.31
CA VAL A 113 13.43 -4.51 3.31
C VAL A 113 14.18 -3.32 3.91
N GLN A 114 13.80 -2.08 3.55
CA GLN A 114 14.36 -0.85 4.10
C GLN A 114 15.91 -0.81 4.07
N SER A 115 16.52 -1.24 2.97
CA SER A 115 17.98 -1.39 2.83
C SER A 115 18.65 -2.25 3.91
N PHE A 116 17.92 -3.22 4.46
CA PHE A 116 18.34 -4.10 5.56
C PHE A 116 18.83 -3.34 6.80
N ASN A 117 18.29 -2.15 7.07
CA ASN A 117 18.72 -1.34 8.21
C ASN A 117 18.30 -1.90 9.56
N GLY A 118 17.13 -2.54 9.63
CA GLY A 118 16.48 -2.93 10.88
C GLY A 118 16.16 -1.73 11.78
N LEU A 119 15.70 -2.02 12.99
CA LEU A 119 15.32 -0.98 13.98
C LEU A 119 16.40 -0.72 15.04
N THR A 120 17.45 -1.54 15.07
CA THR A 120 18.49 -1.47 16.10
C THR A 120 19.52 -0.38 15.80
N THR A 121 19.90 0.36 16.84
CA THR A 121 21.02 1.31 16.82
C THR A 121 22.34 0.64 17.19
N ASN A 122 22.31 -0.59 17.72
CA ASN A 122 23.50 -1.35 18.09
C ASN A 122 24.21 -1.86 16.82
N LYS A 123 25.44 -1.39 16.61
CA LYS A 123 26.24 -1.70 15.42
C LYS A 123 26.50 -3.20 15.22
N SER A 124 26.69 -3.96 16.30
CA SER A 124 26.96 -5.40 16.22
C SER A 124 25.73 -6.17 15.79
N ILE A 125 24.56 -5.86 16.35
CA ILE A 125 23.28 -6.47 15.96
C ILE A 125 22.91 -6.06 14.54
N LYS A 126 23.17 -4.81 14.16
CA LYS A 126 22.88 -4.29 12.81
C LYS A 126 23.55 -5.11 11.69
N LYS A 127 24.72 -5.73 11.96
CA LYS A 127 25.39 -6.62 11.01
C LYS A 127 24.65 -7.94 10.77
N LEU A 128 23.82 -8.37 11.71
CA LEU A 128 23.05 -9.63 11.63
C LEU A 128 21.72 -9.45 10.90
N VAL A 129 21.19 -8.22 10.88
CA VAL A 129 19.88 -7.89 10.27
C VAL A 129 19.69 -8.43 8.85
N PRO A 130 20.67 -8.32 7.92
CA PRO A 130 20.51 -8.89 6.58
C PRO A 130 20.25 -10.41 6.60
N ASN A 131 20.98 -11.14 7.44
CA ASN A 131 20.80 -12.59 7.59
C ASN A 131 19.44 -12.91 8.20
N ASP A 132 19.04 -12.21 9.26
CA ASP A 132 17.76 -12.44 9.93
C ASP A 132 16.57 -12.21 8.98
N ILE A 133 16.62 -11.14 8.17
CA ILE A 133 15.62 -10.86 7.14
C ILE A 133 15.62 -11.98 6.09
N ALA A 134 16.78 -12.36 5.57
CA ALA A 134 16.89 -13.40 4.55
C ALA A 134 16.38 -14.76 5.05
N GLU A 135 16.77 -15.19 6.25
CA GLU A 135 16.32 -16.44 6.86
C GLU A 135 14.82 -16.42 7.18
N SER A 136 14.28 -15.28 7.63
CA SER A 136 12.83 -15.11 7.84
C SER A 136 12.05 -15.31 6.53
N ILE A 137 12.54 -14.76 5.42
CA ILE A 137 11.94 -14.96 4.09
C ILE A 137 12.05 -16.43 3.66
N LYS A 138 13.25 -17.03 3.78
CA LYS A 138 13.48 -18.44 3.39
C LYS A 138 12.62 -19.41 4.18
N LYS A 139 12.37 -19.15 5.46
CA LYS A 139 11.50 -19.98 6.31
C LYS A 139 10.08 -20.09 5.76
N LEU A 140 9.60 -19.08 5.03
CA LEU A 140 8.30 -19.14 4.35
C LEU A 140 8.32 -20.05 3.10
N ASN A 141 9.47 -20.58 2.70
CA ASN A 141 9.67 -21.42 1.51
C ASN A 141 9.04 -20.85 0.22
N PRO A 142 9.27 -19.56 -0.14
CA PRO A 142 8.75 -19.00 -1.38
C PRO A 142 9.32 -19.70 -2.62
N ASP A 143 8.64 -19.48 -3.73
CA ASP A 143 9.07 -19.81 -5.09
C ASP A 143 9.71 -18.58 -5.76
N VAL A 144 9.14 -17.40 -5.48
CA VAL A 144 9.59 -16.10 -5.97
C VAL A 144 9.61 -15.10 -4.81
N ILE A 145 10.63 -14.24 -4.77
CA ILE A 145 10.80 -13.20 -3.76
C ILE A 145 10.92 -11.86 -4.46
N CYS A 146 10.07 -10.90 -4.11
CA CYS A 146 10.10 -9.53 -4.58
C CYS A 146 10.51 -8.62 -3.43
N LEU A 147 11.63 -7.89 -3.57
CA LEU A 147 12.11 -6.98 -2.52
C LEU A 147 12.25 -5.56 -3.04
N GLN A 148 11.73 -4.59 -2.29
CA GLN A 148 11.90 -3.15 -2.52
C GLN A 148 12.90 -2.55 -1.52
N GLU A 149 13.46 -1.39 -1.84
CA GLU A 149 14.57 -0.79 -1.09
C GLU A 149 15.75 -1.75 -0.87
N PHE A 150 15.93 -2.71 -1.77
CA PHE A 150 17.01 -3.67 -1.71
C PHE A 150 18.32 -2.97 -2.07
N ASN A 151 19.38 -3.26 -1.33
CA ASN A 151 20.72 -2.79 -1.63
C ASN A 151 21.70 -3.96 -1.74
N ASN A 152 22.71 -3.80 -2.58
CA ASN A 152 23.79 -4.77 -2.73
C ASN A 152 25.12 -4.05 -2.99
N SER A 153 26.17 -4.56 -2.36
CA SER A 153 27.56 -4.21 -2.65
C SER A 153 28.29 -5.39 -3.26
N ASN A 154 29.23 -5.14 -4.18
CA ASN A 154 30.14 -6.17 -4.69
C ASN A 154 31.24 -6.55 -3.68
N THR A 155 31.27 -5.93 -2.50
CA THR A 155 32.16 -6.30 -1.39
C THR A 155 31.59 -7.48 -0.61
N GLU A 156 32.43 -8.33 -0.06
CA GLU A 156 32.02 -9.47 0.79
C GLU A 156 31.04 -9.05 1.91
N ALA A 157 31.36 -7.99 2.64
CA ALA A 157 30.54 -7.48 3.75
C ALA A 157 29.17 -6.89 3.36
N GLY A 158 28.87 -6.73 2.06
CA GLY A 158 27.63 -6.11 1.58
C GLY A 158 26.95 -6.86 0.45
N ASN A 159 27.36 -8.11 0.20
CA ASN A 159 26.77 -8.97 -0.84
C ASN A 159 25.43 -9.56 -0.37
N ASN A 160 24.38 -8.75 -0.37
CA ASN A 160 23.03 -9.18 0.00
C ASN A 160 22.40 -10.12 -1.04
N ILE A 161 22.83 -10.07 -2.31
CA ILE A 161 22.38 -11.04 -3.32
C ILE A 161 22.81 -12.46 -2.92
N GLY A 162 24.05 -12.60 -2.44
CA GLY A 162 24.60 -13.87 -1.97
C GLY A 162 23.79 -14.55 -0.86
N LEU A 163 23.02 -13.78 -0.08
CA LEU A 163 22.15 -14.32 0.97
C LEU A 163 21.04 -15.23 0.41
N PHE A 164 20.64 -15.04 -0.85
CA PHE A 164 19.52 -15.77 -1.47
C PHE A 164 19.97 -16.75 -2.56
N SER A 165 21.12 -16.51 -3.19
CA SER A 165 21.55 -17.22 -4.41
C SER A 165 21.63 -18.74 -4.31
N SER A 166 21.91 -19.31 -3.13
CA SER A 166 21.99 -20.77 -2.95
C SER A 166 20.63 -21.46 -3.09
N THR A 167 19.53 -20.76 -2.76
CA THR A 167 18.17 -21.30 -2.80
C THR A 167 17.37 -20.74 -3.99
N TYR A 168 17.71 -19.53 -4.44
CA TYR A 168 17.05 -18.81 -5.52
C TYR A 168 18.11 -18.36 -6.54
N PRO A 169 18.52 -19.25 -7.45
CA PRO A 169 19.66 -19.00 -8.33
C PRO A 169 19.39 -17.91 -9.39
N TYR A 170 18.12 -17.63 -9.71
CA TYR A 170 17.75 -16.63 -10.71
C TYR A 170 17.34 -15.33 -10.03
N HIS A 171 17.90 -14.19 -10.45
CA HIS A 171 17.51 -12.88 -9.94
C HIS A 171 17.59 -11.76 -10.99
N TYR A 172 16.68 -10.80 -10.89
CA TYR A 172 16.64 -9.61 -11.75
C TYR A 172 16.60 -8.36 -10.88
N PHE A 173 17.63 -7.53 -10.97
CA PHE A 173 17.84 -6.39 -10.09
C PHE A 173 17.79 -5.07 -10.87
N SER A 174 16.92 -4.15 -10.46
CA SER A 174 16.71 -2.88 -11.16
C SER A 174 17.92 -1.95 -11.09
N LYS A 175 18.73 -1.99 -10.01
CA LYS A 175 19.92 -1.13 -9.81
C LYS A 175 19.64 0.35 -10.12
N ASP A 176 18.52 0.87 -9.62
CA ASP A 176 18.05 2.24 -9.92
C ASP A 176 18.99 3.34 -9.42
N TYR A 177 19.66 3.09 -8.30
CA TYR A 177 20.60 4.03 -7.71
C TYR A 177 21.98 3.39 -7.60
N LYS A 178 23.00 4.15 -8.01
CA LYS A 178 24.41 3.77 -7.93
C LYS A 178 25.15 4.82 -7.11
N ARG A 179 25.88 4.40 -6.07
CA ARG A 179 26.76 5.32 -5.31
C ARG A 179 28.15 5.36 -5.95
N THR A 180 28.86 6.47 -5.74
CA THR A 180 30.08 6.90 -6.46
C THR A 180 31.23 5.87 -6.47
N ILE A 181 31.26 4.90 -5.55
CA ILE A 181 32.30 3.87 -5.49
C ILE A 181 32.01 2.67 -6.43
N ASN A 182 31.03 2.76 -7.35
CA ASN A 182 30.67 1.72 -8.34
C ASN A 182 30.38 0.30 -7.79
N THR A 183 30.46 0.08 -6.49
CA THR A 183 30.25 -1.21 -5.83
C THR A 183 28.87 -1.32 -5.24
N TYR A 184 28.21 -0.21 -4.88
CA TYR A 184 26.92 -0.18 -4.20
C TYR A 184 25.77 0.22 -5.13
N PHE A 185 24.74 -0.62 -5.14
CA PHE A 185 23.52 -0.44 -5.91
C PHE A 185 22.29 -0.56 -5.00
N SER A 186 21.21 0.14 -5.32
CA SER A 186 19.90 -0.08 -4.70
C SER A 186 18.73 0.02 -5.69
N GLY A 187 17.61 -0.62 -5.35
CA GLY A 187 16.41 -0.69 -6.18
C GLY A 187 15.50 -1.88 -5.82
N CYS A 188 14.56 -2.20 -6.70
CA CYS A 188 13.76 -3.42 -6.62
C CYS A 188 14.54 -4.63 -7.14
N ILE A 189 14.37 -5.80 -6.52
CA ILE A 189 14.93 -7.08 -7.00
C ILE A 189 13.86 -8.18 -6.96
N ILE A 190 13.89 -9.07 -7.94
CA ILE A 190 13.13 -10.33 -7.93
C ILE A 190 14.11 -11.50 -7.89
N PHE A 191 13.92 -12.44 -6.96
CA PHE A 191 14.60 -13.73 -6.91
C PHE A 191 13.62 -14.86 -7.24
N SER A 192 14.09 -15.95 -7.85
CA SER A 192 13.25 -17.09 -8.24
C SER A 192 13.99 -18.42 -8.18
N LYS A 193 13.24 -19.49 -7.87
CA LYS A 193 13.67 -20.88 -8.07
C LYS A 193 13.62 -21.32 -9.54
N TYR A 194 12.78 -20.67 -10.34
CA TYR A 194 12.54 -20.96 -11.75
C TYR A 194 13.36 -20.02 -12.63
N PRO A 195 13.90 -20.49 -13.78
CA PRO A 195 14.57 -19.63 -14.74
C PRO A 195 13.61 -18.57 -15.28
N PHE A 196 14.14 -17.37 -15.56
CA PHE A 196 13.39 -16.33 -16.23
C PHE A 196 13.41 -16.55 -17.73
N ILE A 197 12.24 -16.50 -18.36
CA ILE A 197 12.11 -16.56 -19.82
C ILE A 197 12.00 -15.17 -20.46
N ASP A 198 11.56 -14.18 -19.69
CA ASP A 198 11.59 -12.76 -20.04
C ASP A 198 11.79 -11.92 -18.77
N THR A 199 12.36 -10.73 -18.94
CA THR A 199 12.54 -9.76 -17.87
C THR A 199 12.42 -8.35 -18.44
N GLY A 200 11.89 -7.42 -17.65
CA GLY A 200 11.85 -6.04 -18.09
C GLY A 200 11.84 -5.03 -16.97
N LYS A 201 12.19 -3.80 -17.32
CA LYS A 201 12.33 -2.68 -16.41
C LYS A 201 11.68 -1.44 -17.02
N ILE A 202 10.74 -0.85 -16.28
CA ILE A 202 10.06 0.39 -16.63
C ILE A 202 10.42 1.44 -15.57
N LYS A 203 11.19 2.44 -15.98
CA LYS A 203 11.72 3.46 -15.07
C LYS A 203 10.66 4.52 -14.77
N TYR A 204 10.38 4.74 -13.49
CA TYR A 204 9.62 5.93 -13.08
C TYR A 204 10.48 7.19 -13.16
N PRO A 205 9.86 8.39 -13.31
CA PRO A 205 10.61 9.64 -13.32
C PRO A 205 11.51 9.86 -12.09
N LYS A 206 11.02 9.48 -10.89
CA LYS A 206 11.75 9.66 -9.62
C LYS A 206 11.34 8.67 -8.53
N ALA A 207 11.66 7.38 -8.71
CA ALA A 207 11.58 6.33 -7.69
C ALA A 207 12.34 5.09 -8.18
N GLU A 208 12.30 3.99 -7.41
CA GLU A 208 12.70 2.67 -7.90
C GLU A 208 11.81 2.24 -9.05
N SER A 209 12.34 1.53 -10.02
CA SER A 209 11.62 1.14 -11.23
C SER A 209 10.58 0.05 -10.95
N LEU A 210 9.56 0.00 -11.81
CA LEU A 210 8.76 -1.20 -11.98
C LEU A 210 9.63 -2.23 -12.71
N ILE A 211 9.75 -3.44 -12.17
CA ILE A 211 10.40 -4.54 -12.87
C ILE A 211 9.46 -5.74 -12.94
N PHE A 212 9.64 -6.56 -13.98
CA PHE A 212 8.93 -7.82 -14.11
C PHE A 212 9.88 -8.95 -14.51
N VAL A 213 9.45 -10.17 -14.19
CA VAL A 213 10.02 -11.41 -14.70
C VAL A 213 8.91 -12.35 -15.13
N ASP A 214 9.18 -13.14 -16.15
CA ASP A 214 8.31 -14.21 -16.60
C ASP A 214 8.93 -15.54 -16.23
N ILE A 215 8.14 -16.40 -15.60
CA ILE A 215 8.54 -17.77 -15.25
C ILE A 215 7.54 -18.76 -15.82
N VAL A 216 8.02 -19.98 -16.10
CA VAL A 216 7.14 -21.10 -16.46
C VAL A 216 6.77 -21.88 -15.20
N LYS A 217 5.47 -22.07 -14.95
CA LYS A 217 4.96 -22.90 -13.86
C LYS A 217 3.86 -23.82 -14.38
N GLY A 218 4.11 -25.13 -14.32
CA GLY A 218 3.20 -26.10 -14.92
C GLY A 218 3.24 -26.00 -16.44
N LYS A 219 2.11 -25.67 -17.06
CA LYS A 219 1.97 -25.55 -18.53
C LYS A 219 1.88 -24.10 -19.03
N ASP A 220 1.96 -23.13 -18.13
CA ASP A 220 1.70 -21.73 -18.44
C ASP A 220 2.82 -20.81 -17.95
N THR A 221 2.82 -19.58 -18.48
CA THR A 221 3.73 -18.50 -18.12
C THR A 221 3.07 -17.58 -17.12
N ILE A 222 3.79 -17.25 -16.05
CA ILE A 222 3.34 -16.30 -15.03
C ILE A 222 4.29 -15.11 -15.06
N ARG A 223 3.75 -13.93 -15.38
CA ARG A 223 4.45 -12.65 -15.25
C ARG A 223 4.28 -12.09 -13.85
N ILE A 224 5.40 -11.75 -13.20
CA ILE A 224 5.43 -11.24 -11.83
C ILE A 224 6.06 -9.86 -11.85
N TYR A 225 5.30 -8.87 -11.41
CA TYR A 225 5.76 -7.49 -11.26
C TYR A 225 6.12 -7.20 -9.81
N THR A 226 7.12 -6.35 -9.59
CA THR A 226 7.33 -5.67 -8.31
C THR A 226 7.57 -4.19 -8.51
N THR A 227 7.07 -3.38 -7.58
CA THR A 227 7.02 -1.93 -7.70
C THR A 227 7.21 -1.26 -6.35
N HIS A 228 7.80 -0.07 -6.35
CA HIS A 228 7.89 0.79 -5.18
C HIS A 228 7.64 2.24 -5.57
N LEU A 229 6.41 2.70 -5.33
CA LEU A 229 6.00 4.06 -5.67
C LEU A 229 6.67 5.09 -4.75
N GLN A 230 6.78 6.33 -5.23
CA GLN A 230 7.47 7.37 -4.50
C GLN A 230 6.79 7.67 -3.15
N SER A 231 7.58 7.67 -2.06
CA SER A 231 7.10 8.05 -0.73
C SER A 231 6.74 9.54 -0.63
N PHE A 232 5.99 9.90 0.42
CA PHE A 232 5.72 11.30 0.77
C PHE A 232 6.97 12.09 1.14
N LYS A 233 8.07 11.40 1.50
CA LYS A 233 9.33 11.99 1.98
C LYS A 233 9.08 12.94 3.16
N PHE A 234 8.30 12.48 4.12
CA PHE A 234 8.19 13.15 5.41
C PHE A 234 9.57 13.19 6.07
N LYS A 235 9.90 14.38 6.57
CA LYS A 235 11.10 14.70 7.33
C LYS A 235 10.69 14.90 8.79
N LYS A 236 11.67 15.06 9.68
CA LYS A 236 11.43 15.30 11.11
C LYS A 236 10.35 16.36 11.36
N ASN A 237 10.48 17.56 10.78
CA ASN A 237 9.48 18.62 10.96
C ASN A 237 8.08 18.24 10.45
N ASP A 238 7.95 17.40 9.41
CA ASP A 238 6.63 16.94 8.96
C ASP A 238 6.02 15.96 9.99
N TYR A 239 6.85 15.18 10.71
CA TYR A 239 6.40 14.32 11.81
C TYR A 239 6.06 15.14 13.06
N ASP A 240 6.87 16.15 13.38
CA ASP A 240 6.58 17.08 14.46
C ASP A 240 5.23 17.77 14.22
N ASP A 241 4.95 18.20 12.98
CA ASP A 241 3.63 18.73 12.60
C ASP A 241 2.51 17.69 12.78
N ILE A 242 2.75 16.42 12.45
CA ILE A 242 1.76 15.35 12.69
C ILE A 242 1.48 15.17 14.19
N ASP A 243 2.49 15.27 15.04
CA ASP A 243 2.33 15.09 16.49
C ASP A 243 1.58 16.28 17.12
N LYS A 244 1.88 17.52 16.71
CA LYS A 244 1.09 18.71 17.08
C LYS A 244 -0.41 18.55 16.78
N ILE A 245 -0.75 17.96 15.64
CA ILE A 245 -2.14 17.70 15.25
C ILE A 245 -2.80 16.68 16.18
N LYS A 246 -2.09 15.59 16.53
CA LYS A 246 -2.61 14.56 17.43
C LYS A 246 -2.81 15.09 18.84
N GLU A 247 -1.88 15.91 19.32
CA GLU A 247 -1.88 16.49 20.66
C GLU A 247 -2.82 17.72 20.77
N GLN A 248 -3.46 18.12 19.67
CA GLN A 248 -4.39 19.26 19.58
C GLN A 248 -3.76 20.56 20.10
N GLU A 249 -2.48 20.77 19.78
CA GLU A 249 -1.77 22.00 20.11
C GLU A 249 -2.38 23.23 19.41
N GLU A 250 -2.10 24.43 19.92
CA GLU A 250 -2.61 25.70 19.38
C GLU A 250 -2.26 25.86 17.88
N ASP A 251 -1.11 25.34 17.45
CA ASP A 251 -0.61 25.42 16.09
C ASP A 251 -1.11 24.27 15.17
N ALA A 252 -2.02 23.41 15.64
CA ALA A 252 -2.50 22.23 14.92
C ALA A 252 -3.09 22.53 13.53
N LEU A 253 -3.72 23.70 13.35
CA LEU A 253 -4.25 24.12 12.05
C LEU A 253 -3.15 24.40 11.03
N ASN A 254 -2.08 25.09 11.42
CA ASN A 254 -0.94 25.35 10.54
C ASN A 254 -0.17 24.06 10.25
N ALA A 255 0.04 23.23 11.27
CA ALA A 255 0.64 21.91 11.13
C ALA A 255 -0.14 21.04 10.12
N SER A 256 -1.48 21.02 10.22
CA SER A 256 -2.36 20.32 9.26
C SER A 256 -2.17 20.84 7.83
N LYS A 257 -2.07 22.16 7.67
CA LYS A 257 -1.84 22.79 6.36
C LYS A 257 -0.48 22.41 5.78
N ASN A 258 0.56 22.32 6.59
CA ASN A 258 1.89 21.91 6.15
C ASN A 258 1.91 20.46 5.65
N VAL A 259 1.35 19.53 6.43
CA VAL A 259 1.22 18.12 6.06
C VAL A 259 0.42 17.99 4.75
N PHE A 260 -0.71 18.70 4.65
CA PHE A 260 -1.53 18.71 3.43
C PHE A 260 -0.77 19.20 2.20
N ASN A 261 -0.02 20.31 2.34
CA ASN A 261 0.78 20.87 1.26
C ASN A 261 1.91 19.94 0.81
N LYS A 262 2.42 19.09 1.71
CA LYS A 262 3.41 18.06 1.38
C LYS A 262 2.79 16.87 0.64
N MET A 263 1.58 16.47 1.03
CA MET A 263 0.87 15.33 0.45
C MET A 263 0.36 15.59 -0.97
N LYS A 264 -0.18 16.79 -1.24
CA LYS A 264 -0.72 17.17 -2.57
C LYS A 264 0.22 16.86 -3.75
N PRO A 265 1.48 17.35 -3.80
CA PRO A 265 2.38 17.04 -4.90
C PRO A 265 2.84 15.58 -4.90
N ALA A 266 2.85 14.90 -3.75
CA ALA A 266 3.18 13.48 -3.68
C ALA A 266 2.09 12.61 -4.33
N PHE A 267 0.81 12.92 -4.09
CA PHE A 267 -0.31 12.24 -4.76
C PHE A 267 -0.24 12.36 -6.28
N LYS A 268 0.03 13.56 -6.82
CA LYS A 268 0.19 13.75 -8.26
C LYS A 268 1.31 12.88 -8.84
N ARG A 269 2.48 12.87 -8.18
CA ARG A 269 3.62 12.06 -8.63
C ARG A 269 3.30 10.56 -8.59
N ARG A 270 2.65 10.09 -7.52
CA ARG A 270 2.21 8.69 -7.40
C ARG A 270 1.14 8.33 -8.44
N GLY A 271 0.27 9.28 -8.81
CA GLY A 271 -0.71 9.09 -9.87
C GLY A 271 -0.05 8.76 -11.20
N VAL A 272 0.95 9.54 -11.61
CA VAL A 272 1.72 9.25 -12.84
C VAL A 272 2.36 7.85 -12.79
N GLN A 273 2.86 7.45 -11.63
CA GLN A 273 3.44 6.11 -11.49
C GLN A 273 2.38 5.00 -11.50
N ALA A 274 1.20 5.23 -10.92
CA ALA A 274 0.08 4.29 -10.97
C ALA A 274 -0.44 4.11 -12.40
N ASP A 275 -0.51 5.19 -13.19
CA ASP A 275 -0.87 5.13 -14.61
C ASP A 275 0.15 4.28 -15.40
N ILE A 276 1.45 4.41 -15.11
CA ILE A 276 2.51 3.56 -15.69
C ILE A 276 2.32 2.09 -15.31
N VAL A 277 2.01 1.79 -14.04
CA VAL A 277 1.73 0.40 -13.60
C VAL A 277 0.53 -0.15 -14.37
N GLN A 278 -0.58 0.58 -14.42
CA GLN A 278 -1.78 0.16 -15.12
C GLN A 278 -1.51 -0.14 -16.59
N ALA A 279 -0.77 0.72 -17.30
CA ALA A 279 -0.40 0.50 -18.69
C ALA A 279 0.49 -0.73 -18.89
N ALA A 280 1.34 -1.06 -17.91
CA ALA A 280 2.22 -2.22 -17.96
C ALA A 280 1.53 -3.55 -17.62
N THR A 281 0.47 -3.53 -16.80
CA THR A 281 -0.24 -4.74 -16.34
C THR A 281 -1.51 -5.04 -17.14
N SER A 282 -1.90 -4.18 -18.07
CA SER A 282 -3.08 -4.36 -18.93
C SER A 282 -2.74 -4.94 -20.31
N GLN A 283 -1.49 -5.38 -20.51
CA GLN A 283 -0.99 -6.04 -21.71
C GLN A 283 -1.03 -7.55 -21.51
#